data_AF-A0A0R3QEJ0-F1
#
_entry.id   AF-A0A0R3QEJ0-F1
#
_cell.length_a   1.000
_cell.length_b   1.000
_cell.length_c   1.000
_cell.angle_alpha   90.00
_cell.angle_beta   90.00
_cell.angle_gamma   90.00
#
_symmetry.space_group_name_H-M   'P 1'
#
loop_
_entity.id
_entity.type
_entity.pdbx_description
1 polymer ?
#
loop_
_entity_poly.entity_id
_entity_poly.type
_entity_poly.pdbx_seq_one_letter_code
_entity_poly.pdbx_strand_id
1 'polypeptide(L)'
;MTVELTGFLGLVGIKLNPISAVTVITAVGIGVEFTAHVVLAFLTSLGTRNDRMASCIDRVFVPVIHGAFSTLLGIIMLAFSEFEFVVKYFFIVMTALIFIGVINGLALLPVLLSLIGPPCEIEPLDGSHRLSPPPPLQRRIQRTVQESQVHRRNCSDDSNTATLGSENVRFSLLIDHV
;
A
#
# COMPACT_ATOMS: atom_id res chain seq x y z
N MET A 1 -20.77 4.72 12.08
CA MET A 1 -19.76 4.76 13.17
C MET A 1 -19.93 5.95 14.11
N THR A 2 -19.61 7.21 13.75
CA THR A 2 -19.69 8.34 14.71
C THR A 2 -21.09 8.59 15.24
N VAL A 3 -22.09 8.66 14.36
CA VAL A 3 -23.50 8.87 14.75
C VAL A 3 -23.99 7.75 15.67
N GLU A 4 -23.58 6.52 15.39
CA GLU A 4 -23.96 5.33 16.15
C GLU A 4 -23.30 5.31 17.55
N LEU A 5 -22.02 5.68 17.62
CA LEU A 5 -21.31 5.86 18.88
C LEU A 5 -21.91 7.00 19.71
N THR A 6 -22.11 8.18 19.12
CA THR A 6 -22.71 9.33 19.82
C THR A 6 -24.14 9.03 20.25
N GLY A 7 -24.91 8.30 19.44
CA GLY A 7 -26.23 7.78 19.81
C GLY A 7 -26.17 6.83 20.99
N PHE A 8 -25.22 5.89 21.01
CA PHE A 8 -24.99 4.98 22.13
C PHE A 8 -24.61 5.74 23.41
N LEU A 9 -23.74 6.75 23.33
CA LEU A 9 -23.38 7.61 24.45
C LEU A 9 -24.60 8.32 25.04
N GLY A 10 -25.48 8.82 24.18
CA GLY A 10 -26.74 9.45 24.57
C GLY A 10 -27.72 8.47 25.24
N LEU A 11 -27.85 7.25 24.70
CA LEU A 11 -28.72 6.20 25.25
C LEU A 11 -28.26 5.69 26.62
N VAL A 12 -26.94 5.57 26.83
CA VAL A 12 -26.36 5.20 28.14
C VAL A 12 -26.42 6.35 29.14
N GLY A 13 -26.86 7.54 28.73
CA GLY A 13 -27.00 8.72 29.59
C GLY A 13 -25.66 9.30 30.03
N ILE A 14 -24.60 9.08 29.23
CA ILE A 14 -23.26 9.61 29.52
C ILE A 14 -23.24 11.10 29.15
N LYS A 15 -22.91 11.95 30.13
CA LYS A 15 -22.75 13.39 29.87
C LYS A 15 -21.61 13.64 28.88
N LEU A 16 -21.84 14.54 27.93
CA LEU A 16 -20.80 14.99 27.00
C LEU A 16 -19.68 15.69 27.79
N ASN A 17 -18.57 14.98 27.93
CA ASN A 17 -17.36 15.43 28.59
C ASN A 17 -16.22 15.51 27.55
N PRO A 18 -15.15 16.32 27.75
CA PRO A 18 -14.05 16.41 26.79
C PRO A 18 -13.47 15.04 26.41
N ILE A 19 -13.44 14.10 27.35
CA ILE A 19 -13.01 12.70 27.12
C ILE A 19 -13.88 12.02 26.05
N SER A 20 -15.20 12.06 26.20
CA SER A 20 -16.12 11.48 25.20
C SER A 20 -16.03 12.19 23.85
N ALA A 21 -15.74 13.50 23.83
CA ALA A 21 -15.53 14.24 22.60
C ALA A 21 -14.27 13.74 21.86
N VAL A 22 -13.17 13.49 22.59
CA VAL A 22 -11.96 12.89 22.03
C VAL A 22 -12.25 11.50 21.46
N THR A 23 -13.02 10.67 22.16
CA THR A 23 -13.40 9.34 21.62
C THR A 23 -14.16 9.44 20.31
N VAL A 24 -15.09 10.40 20.16
CA VAL A 24 -15.80 10.62 18.89
C VAL A 24 -14.86 11.07 17.78
N ILE A 25 -13.86 11.90 18.08
CA ILE A 25 -12.82 12.30 17.11
C ILE A 25 -11.97 11.09 16.71
N THR A 26 -11.54 10.28 17.68
CA THR A 26 -10.82 9.03 17.43
C THR A 26 -11.65 8.08 16.56
N ALA A 27 -12.97 8.03 16.75
CA ALA A 27 -13.87 7.24 15.91
C ALA A 27 -13.82 7.66 14.43
N VAL A 28 -13.72 8.96 14.14
CA VAL A 28 -13.53 9.45 12.77
C VAL A 28 -12.19 8.97 12.21
N GLY A 29 -11.10 9.09 12.98
CA GLY A 29 -9.77 8.68 12.55
C GLY A 29 -9.69 7.20 12.19
N ILE A 30 -10.17 6.34 13.09
CA ILE A 30 -10.23 4.88 12.89
C ILE A 30 -11.12 4.52 11.69
N GLY A 31 -12.26 5.21 11.52
CA GLY A 31 -13.13 5.00 10.37
C GLY A 31 -12.42 5.30 9.04
N VAL A 32 -11.70 6.42 8.97
CA VAL A 32 -10.95 6.81 7.75
C VAL A 32 -9.82 5.83 7.46
N GLU A 33 -9.06 5.40 8.47
CA GLU A 33 -7.98 4.41 8.31
C GLU A 33 -8.51 3.10 7.71
N PHE A 34 -9.62 2.57 8.24
CA PHE A 34 -10.23 1.36 7.68
C PHE A 34 -10.73 1.56 6.25
N THR A 35 -11.38 2.70 5.95
CA THR A 35 -11.82 2.97 4.56
C THR A 35 -10.65 2.99 3.59
N ALA A 36 -9.54 3.65 3.95
CA ALA A 36 -8.38 3.76 3.08
C ALA A 36 -7.72 2.39 2.83
N HIS A 37 -7.54 1.57 3.88
CA HIS A 37 -6.95 0.25 3.75
C HIS A 37 -7.79 -0.70 2.89
N VAL A 38 -9.11 -0.73 3.13
CA VAL A 38 -10.03 -1.59 2.37
C VAL A 38 -10.12 -1.14 0.91
N VAL A 39 -10.24 0.17 0.66
CA VAL A 39 -10.28 0.71 -0.71
C VAL A 39 -8.98 0.40 -1.46
N LEU A 40 -7.81 0.63 -0.84
CA LEU A 40 -6.53 0.31 -1.47
C LEU A 40 -6.35 -1.19 -1.72
N ALA A 41 -6.75 -2.04 -0.77
CA ALA A 41 -6.70 -3.49 -0.94
C ALA A 41 -7.66 -3.98 -2.04
N PHE A 42 -8.83 -3.34 -2.18
CA PHE A 42 -9.77 -3.61 -3.27
C PHE A 42 -9.23 -3.12 -4.62
N LEU A 43 -8.64 -1.91 -4.71
CA LEU A 43 -8.06 -1.38 -5.95
C LEU A 43 -6.87 -2.21 -6.45
N THR A 44 -6.11 -2.79 -5.53
CA THR A 44 -4.94 -3.63 -5.85
C THR A 44 -5.28 -5.10 -6.09
N SER A 45 -6.49 -5.55 -5.77
CA SER A 45 -6.93 -6.92 -6.06
C SER A 45 -7.45 -7.04 -7.48
N LEU A 46 -7.12 -8.16 -8.13
CA LEU A 46 -7.51 -8.49 -9.51
C LEU A 46 -8.61 -9.55 -9.48
N GLY A 47 -9.50 -9.54 -10.48
CA GLY A 47 -10.56 -10.54 -10.64
C GLY A 47 -11.97 -9.95 -10.67
N THR A 48 -12.97 -10.80 -10.49
CA THR A 48 -14.38 -10.38 -10.42
C THR A 48 -14.63 -9.54 -9.16
N ARG A 49 -15.70 -8.73 -9.12
CA ARG A 49 -16.04 -7.89 -7.95
C ARG A 49 -16.09 -8.71 -6.65
N ASN A 50 -16.65 -9.92 -6.70
CA ASN A 50 -16.80 -10.78 -5.53
C ASN A 50 -15.47 -11.37 -5.08
N ASP A 51 -14.65 -11.88 -6.00
CA ASP A 51 -13.33 -12.46 -5.66
C ASP A 51 -12.37 -11.40 -5.13
N ARG A 52 -12.44 -10.19 -5.71
CA ARG A 52 -11.68 -9.01 -5.26
C ARG A 52 -12.08 -8.59 -3.85
N MET A 53 -13.38 -8.63 -3.53
CA MET A 53 -13.90 -8.29 -2.21
C MET A 53 -13.54 -9.34 -1.16
N ALA A 54 -13.68 -10.63 -1.49
CA ALA A 54 -13.26 -11.73 -0.61
C ALA A 54 -11.75 -11.67 -0.29
N SER A 55 -10.92 -11.52 -1.33
CA SER A 55 -9.46 -11.38 -1.18
C SER A 55 -9.07 -10.12 -0.42
N CYS A 56 -9.85 -9.04 -0.56
CA CYS A 56 -9.65 -7.81 0.20
C CYS A 56 -9.90 -8.08 1.69
N ILE A 57 -11.09 -8.60 2.06
CA ILE A 57 -11.45 -8.90 3.45
C ILE A 57 -10.39 -9.77 4.12
N ASP A 58 -9.95 -10.85 3.48
CA ASP A 58 -8.94 -11.75 4.06
C ASP A 58 -7.64 -11.03 4.43
N ARG A 59 -7.23 -10.02 3.65
CA ARG A 59 -6.01 -9.24 3.90
C ARG A 59 -6.19 -8.21 5.02
N VAL A 60 -7.36 -7.57 5.12
CA VAL A 60 -7.61 -6.53 6.13
C VAL A 60 -8.11 -7.09 7.46
N PHE A 61 -8.72 -8.28 7.47
CA PHE A 61 -9.32 -8.86 8.68
C PHE A 61 -8.31 -9.07 9.82
N VAL A 62 -7.18 -9.73 9.53
CA VAL A 62 -6.14 -10.04 10.51
C VAL A 62 -5.58 -8.77 11.20
N PRO A 63 -5.13 -7.72 10.47
CA PRO A 63 -4.61 -6.52 11.09
C PRO A 63 -5.68 -5.75 11.88
N VAL A 64 -6.93 -5.69 11.40
CA VAL A 64 -8.02 -5.00 12.13
C VAL A 64 -8.32 -5.69 13.46
N ILE A 65 -8.47 -7.02 13.45
CA ILE A 65 -8.76 -7.78 14.67
C ILE A 65 -7.59 -7.68 15.65
N HIS A 66 -6.34 -7.80 15.18
CA HIS A 66 -5.17 -7.66 16.04
C HIS A 66 -5.08 -6.25 16.66
N GLY A 67 -5.36 -5.19 15.88
CA GLY A 67 -5.43 -3.81 16.38
C GLY A 67 -6.55 -3.62 17.41
N ALA A 68 -7.73 -4.18 17.16
CA ALA A 68 -8.85 -4.15 18.09
C ALA A 68 -8.51 -4.87 19.41
N PHE A 69 -7.87 -6.04 19.35
CA PHE A 69 -7.43 -6.76 20.55
C PHE A 69 -6.37 -5.98 21.34
N SER A 70 -5.39 -5.38 20.66
CA SER A 70 -4.36 -4.57 21.31
C SER A 70 -4.96 -3.39 22.07
N THR A 71 -5.90 -2.68 21.45
CA THR A 71 -6.60 -1.56 22.10
C THR A 71 -7.50 -2.02 23.25
N LEU A 72 -8.20 -3.14 23.08
CA LEU A 72 -9.05 -3.72 24.13
C LEU A 72 -8.22 -4.07 25.37
N LEU A 73 -7.05 -4.70 25.20
CA LEU A 73 -6.13 -4.99 26.30
C LEU A 73 -5.65 -3.73 27.01
N GLY A 74 -5.36 -2.66 26.26
CA GLY A 74 -5.02 -1.36 26.85
C GLY A 74 -6.17 -0.76 27.68
N ILE A 75 -7.40 -0.85 27.19
CA ILE A 75 -8.59 -0.32 27.87
C ILE A 75 -8.97 -1.17 29.11
N ILE A 76 -8.70 -2.47 29.09
CA ILE A 76 -8.92 -3.34 30.26
C ILE A 76 -8.13 -2.86 31.48
N MET A 77 -6.92 -2.31 31.31
CA MET A 77 -6.18 -1.72 32.45
C MET A 77 -6.93 -0.54 33.09
N LEU A 78 -7.70 0.24 32.32
CA LEU A 78 -8.51 1.34 32.86
C LEU A 78 -9.71 0.84 33.68
N ALA A 79 -10.14 -0.41 33.50
CA ALA A 79 -11.22 -1.00 34.29
C ALA A 79 -10.85 -1.17 35.77
N PHE A 80 -9.56 -1.28 36.09
CA PHE A 80 -9.05 -1.43 37.45
C PHE A 80 -8.84 -0.09 38.19
N SER A 81 -9.37 1.02 37.66
CA SER A 81 -9.27 2.32 38.30
C SER A 81 -10.23 2.44 39.49
N GLU A 82 -9.78 3.02 40.61
CA GLU A 82 -10.63 3.33 41.77
C GLU A 82 -11.67 4.44 41.49
N PHE A 83 -11.46 5.20 40.41
CA PHE A 83 -12.35 6.30 40.05
C PHE A 83 -13.50 5.79 39.19
N GLU A 84 -14.72 5.80 39.75
CA GLU A 84 -15.94 5.40 39.05
C GLU A 84 -16.18 6.22 37.77
N PHE A 85 -15.74 7.49 37.78
CA PHE A 85 -15.73 8.35 36.60
C PHE A 85 -14.85 7.78 35.47
N VAL A 86 -13.64 7.29 35.79
CA VAL A 86 -12.74 6.74 34.77
C VAL A 86 -13.33 5.47 34.17
N VAL A 87 -13.84 4.56 35.01
CA VAL A 87 -14.45 3.33 34.51
C VAL A 87 -15.71 3.63 33.67
N LYS A 88 -16.59 4.52 34.13
CA LYS A 88 -17.83 4.81 33.40
C LYS A 88 -17.59 5.57 32.09
N TYR A 89 -16.70 6.57 32.07
CA TYR A 89 -16.51 7.44 30.91
C TYR A 89 -15.38 7.01 29.97
N PHE A 90 -14.39 6.24 30.43
CA PHE A 90 -13.36 5.68 29.56
C PHE A 90 -13.64 4.22 29.22
N PHE A 91 -13.82 3.34 30.21
CA PHE A 91 -13.93 1.91 29.90
C PHE A 91 -15.18 1.60 29.06
N ILE A 92 -16.37 2.09 29.44
CA ILE A 92 -17.59 1.82 28.66
C ILE A 92 -17.54 2.48 27.27
N VAL A 93 -17.15 3.75 27.20
CA VAL A 93 -17.14 4.53 25.96
C VAL A 93 -16.09 4.01 24.97
N MET A 94 -14.89 3.68 25.44
CA MET A 94 -13.81 3.15 24.59
C MET A 94 -14.07 1.69 24.19
N THR A 95 -14.68 0.88 25.07
CA THR A 95 -15.09 -0.49 24.70
C THR A 95 -16.18 -0.45 23.63
N ALA A 96 -17.19 0.41 23.80
CA ALA A 96 -18.23 0.61 22.78
C ALA A 96 -17.64 1.11 21.46
N LEU A 97 -16.66 2.02 21.50
CA LEU A 97 -15.92 2.47 20.30
C LEU A 97 -15.30 1.28 19.55
N ILE A 98 -14.62 0.36 20.25
CA ILE A 98 -13.97 -0.79 19.61
C ILE A 98 -15.01 -1.70 18.97
N PHE A 99 -16.05 -2.09 19.70
CA PHE A 99 -17.07 -3.00 19.17
C PHE A 99 -17.80 -2.40 17.96
N ILE A 100 -18.31 -1.16 18.10
CA ILE A 100 -19.00 -0.46 17.01
C ILE A 100 -18.03 -0.23 15.84
N GLY A 101 -16.77 0.11 16.13
CA GLY A 101 -15.74 0.36 15.13
C GLY A 101 -15.36 -0.86 14.31
N VAL A 102 -15.16 -2.02 14.97
CA VAL A 102 -14.85 -3.29 14.30
C VAL A 102 -16.04 -3.75 13.46
N ILE A 103 -17.26 -3.73 14.01
CA ILE A 103 -18.46 -4.16 13.29
C ILE A 103 -18.70 -3.27 12.06
N ASN A 104 -18.66 -1.95 12.22
CA ASN A 104 -18.88 -1.04 11.09
C ASN A 104 -17.71 -1.04 10.10
N GLY A 105 -16.47 -1.06 10.59
CA GLY A 105 -15.27 -1.02 9.76
C GLY A 105 -15.11 -2.25 8.88
N LEU A 106 -15.47 -3.43 9.39
CA LEU A 106 -15.38 -4.69 8.64
C LEU A 106 -16.65 -5.08 7.89
N ALA A 107 -17.85 -4.65 8.31
CA ALA A 107 -19.08 -5.05 7.62
C ALA A 107 -19.58 -3.99 6.63
N LEU A 108 -19.62 -2.72 7.04
CA LEU A 108 -20.30 -1.68 6.27
C LEU A 108 -19.53 -1.31 5.00
N LEU A 109 -18.19 -1.27 5.10
CA LEU A 109 -17.26 -0.94 4.02
C LEU A 109 -17.24 -1.95 2.87
N PRO A 110 -16.98 -3.26 3.10
CA PRO A 110 -16.96 -4.23 2.01
C PRO A 110 -18.33 -4.43 1.37
N VAL A 111 -19.43 -4.26 2.12
CA VAL A 111 -20.78 -4.27 1.54
C VAL A 111 -21.00 -3.06 0.63
N LEU A 112 -20.57 -1.86 1.05
CA LEU A 112 -20.66 -0.67 0.21
C LEU A 112 -19.84 -0.80 -1.07
N LEU A 113 -18.62 -1.33 -0.97
CA LEU A 113 -17.73 -1.60 -2.10
C LEU A 113 -18.24 -2.71 -3.01
N SER A 114 -18.94 -3.71 -2.47
CA SER A 114 -19.59 -4.76 -3.27
C SER A 114 -20.73 -4.18 -4.13
N LEU A 115 -21.52 -3.24 -3.57
CA LEU A 115 -22.64 -2.61 -4.29
C LEU A 115 -22.22 -1.48 -5.25
N ILE A 116 -21.33 -0.58 -4.82
CA ILE A 116 -20.98 0.68 -5.51
C ILE A 116 -19.57 0.64 -6.12
N GLY A 117 -18.77 -0.40 -5.85
CA GLY A 117 -17.36 -0.44 -6.23
C GLY A 117 -17.17 -0.31 -7.75
N PRO A 118 -16.25 0.52 -8.24
CA PRO A 118 -16.05 0.75 -9.67
C PRO A 118 -15.80 -0.56 -10.45
N PRO A 119 -16.26 -0.65 -11.72
CA PRO A 119 -15.94 -1.79 -12.58
C PRO A 119 -14.42 -1.92 -12.71
N CYS A 120 -13.94 -3.16 -12.84
CA CYS A 120 -12.52 -3.45 -12.90
C CYS A 120 -11.90 -2.73 -14.12
N GLU A 121 -10.90 -1.87 -13.91
CA GLU A 121 -10.19 -1.19 -15.00
C GLU A 121 -9.27 -2.15 -15.78
N ILE A 122 -8.93 -3.30 -15.18
CA ILE A 122 -8.01 -4.29 -15.74
C ILE A 122 -8.71 -5.65 -15.76
N GLU A 123 -9.19 -6.05 -16.93
CA GLU A 123 -9.63 -7.41 -17.21
C GLU A 123 -8.46 -8.15 -17.87
N PRO A 124 -7.76 -9.06 -17.17
CA PRO A 124 -6.71 -9.84 -17.80
C PRO A 124 -7.35 -10.81 -18.82
N LEU A 125 -6.97 -10.67 -20.09
CA LEU A 125 -7.39 -11.50 -21.24
C LEU A 125 -7.21 -13.02 -21.04
N ASP A 126 -6.51 -13.45 -19.98
CA ASP A 126 -6.02 -14.82 -19.76
C ASP A 126 -6.65 -15.49 -18.51
N GLY A 127 -7.68 -14.88 -17.90
CA GLY A 127 -8.39 -15.46 -16.74
C GLY A 127 -7.53 -15.67 -15.48
N SER A 128 -6.30 -15.17 -15.48
CA SER A 128 -5.32 -15.40 -14.42
C SER A 128 -5.35 -14.27 -13.38
N HIS A 129 -5.49 -14.63 -12.10
CA HIS A 129 -5.46 -13.75 -10.91
C HIS A 129 -4.09 -13.09 -10.63
N ARG A 130 -3.21 -12.98 -11.63
CA ARG A 130 -1.81 -12.55 -11.49
C ARG A 130 -1.46 -11.60 -12.63
N LEU A 131 -0.93 -10.42 -12.29
CA LEU A 131 -0.13 -9.66 -13.24
C LEU A 131 1.09 -10.50 -13.60
N SER A 132 1.40 -10.61 -14.89
CA SER A 132 2.63 -11.20 -15.36
C SER A 132 3.80 -10.45 -14.69
N PRO A 133 4.70 -11.14 -13.96
CA PRO A 133 5.80 -10.47 -13.31
C PRO A 133 6.60 -9.68 -14.36
N PRO A 134 7.03 -8.44 -14.04
CA PRO A 134 7.88 -7.70 -14.94
C PRO A 134 9.10 -8.58 -15.31
N PRO A 135 9.52 -8.59 -16.59
CA PRO A 135 10.65 -9.40 -17.00
C PRO A 135 11.87 -9.11 -16.11
N PRO A 136 12.64 -10.14 -15.71
CA PRO A 136 13.75 -9.96 -14.78
C PRO A 136 14.73 -8.89 -15.31
N LEU A 137 15.07 -7.94 -14.43
CA LEU A 137 15.99 -6.81 -14.69
C LEU A 137 17.35 -7.24 -15.29
N GLN A 138 17.70 -8.51 -15.15
CA GLN A 138 18.90 -9.11 -15.70
C GLN A 138 19.05 -8.88 -17.21
N ARG A 139 17.93 -8.85 -17.97
CA ARG A 139 17.97 -8.60 -19.41
C ARG A 139 18.24 -7.13 -19.76
N ARG A 140 17.88 -6.19 -18.87
CA ARG A 140 18.18 -4.76 -19.03
C ARG A 140 19.64 -4.46 -18.69
N ILE A 141 20.15 -5.01 -17.58
CA ILE A 141 21.56 -4.88 -17.19
C ILE A 141 22.46 -5.56 -18.23
N GLN A 142 22.10 -6.75 -18.72
CA GLN A 142 22.85 -7.41 -19.80
C GLN A 142 22.84 -6.59 -21.10
N ARG A 143 21.73 -5.93 -21.48
CA ARG A 143 21.76 -5.02 -22.64
C ARG A 143 22.70 -3.83 -22.42
N THR A 144 22.64 -3.18 -21.26
CA THR A 144 23.52 -2.03 -20.97
C THR A 144 25.00 -2.43 -20.86
N VAL A 145 25.29 -3.63 -20.31
CA VAL A 145 26.65 -4.18 -20.25
C VAL A 145 27.13 -4.62 -21.64
N GLN A 146 26.28 -5.26 -22.45
CA GLN A 146 26.60 -5.65 -23.83
C GLN A 146 26.85 -4.42 -24.71
N GLU A 147 26.02 -3.38 -24.62
CA GLU A 147 26.21 -2.10 -25.34
C GLU A 147 27.48 -1.38 -24.88
N SER A 148 27.76 -1.36 -23.57
CA SER A 148 29.00 -0.77 -23.05
C SER A 148 30.24 -1.55 -23.49
N GLN A 149 30.18 -2.88 -23.58
CA GLN A 149 31.29 -3.71 -24.04
C GLN A 149 31.52 -3.63 -25.55
N VAL A 150 30.46 -3.50 -26.37
CA VAL A 150 30.58 -3.29 -27.82
C VAL A 150 31.16 -1.90 -28.11
N HIS A 151 30.73 -0.86 -27.39
CA HIS A 151 31.30 0.48 -27.53
C HIS A 151 32.78 0.54 -27.11
N ARG A 152 33.17 -0.19 -26.05
CA ARG A 152 34.59 -0.29 -25.62
C ARG A 152 35.46 -1.07 -26.62
N ARG A 153 34.89 -2.05 -27.33
CA ARG A 153 35.60 -2.83 -28.36
C ARG A 153 35.89 -1.98 -29.60
N ASN A 154 34.90 -1.26 -30.13
CA ASN A 154 35.11 -0.38 -31.28
C ASN A 154 36.17 0.71 -31.02
N CYS A 155 36.20 1.30 -29.82
CA CYS A 155 37.18 2.34 -29.49
C CYS A 155 38.64 1.81 -29.40
N SER A 156 38.80 0.49 -29.21
CA SER A 156 40.11 -0.17 -29.14
C SER A 156 40.66 -0.49 -30.53
N ASP A 157 39.79 -0.75 -31.51
CA ASP A 157 40.17 -1.02 -32.90
C ASP A 157 40.57 0.28 -33.65
N ASP A 158 39.93 1.41 -33.35
CA ASP A 158 40.32 2.73 -33.87
C ASP A 158 41.71 3.19 -33.38
N SER A 159 42.14 2.71 -32.20
CA SER A 159 43.45 3.05 -31.64
C SER A 159 44.60 2.30 -32.34
N ASN A 160 44.32 1.12 -32.90
CA ASN A 160 45.31 0.31 -33.62
C ASN A 160 45.41 0.65 -35.12
N THR A 161 44.44 1.40 -35.66
CA THR A 161 44.48 1.89 -37.05
C THR A 161 45.13 3.28 -37.19
N ALA A 162 45.27 4.04 -36.10
CA ALA A 162 45.96 5.34 -36.12
C ALA A 162 47.50 5.24 -36.13
N THR A 163 48.09 4.10 -35.77
CA THR A 163 49.55 3.91 -35.71
C THR A 163 50.17 3.27 -36.95
N LEU A 164 49.37 2.86 -37.95
CA LEU A 164 49.83 2.31 -39.24
C LEU A 164 49.58 3.25 -40.44
N GLY A 165 49.29 4.53 -40.18
CA GLY A 165 49.02 5.54 -41.22
C GLY A 165 50.06 6.65 -41.36
N SER A 166 51.13 6.69 -40.54
CA SER A 166 52.10 7.80 -40.54
C SER A 166 53.49 7.46 -41.09
N GLU A 167 53.81 6.20 -41.39
CA GLU A 167 55.13 5.82 -41.94
C GLU A 167 55.13 5.59 -43.46
N ASN A 168 53.96 5.51 -44.11
CA ASN A 168 53.87 5.26 -45.56
C ASN A 168 53.67 6.53 -46.43
N VAL A 169 53.54 7.71 -45.84
CA VAL A 169 53.41 8.99 -46.60
C VAL A 169 54.76 9.69 -46.78
N ARG A 170 55.79 9.34 -45.98
CA ARG A 170 57.12 9.97 -46.09
C ARG A 170 58.05 9.30 -47.10
N PHE A 171 57.74 8.09 -47.56
CA PHE A 171 58.52 7.39 -48.59
C PHE A 171 58.01 7.66 -50.02
N SER A 172 56.80 8.21 -50.17
CA SER A 172 56.20 8.52 -51.47
C SER A 172 56.51 9.93 -52.00
N LEU A 173 57.28 10.76 -51.26
CA LEU A 173 57.69 12.10 -51.70
C LEU A 173 59.19 12.19 -52.09
N LEU A 174 59.89 11.05 -52.20
CA LEU A 174 61.32 11.00 -52.53
C LEU A 174 61.62 10.33 -53.89
N ILE A 175 60.60 10.09 -54.74
CA ILE A 175 60.77 9.64 -56.13
C ILE A 175 59.86 10.47 -57.07
N ASP A 176 59.97 11.81 -57.04
CA ASP A 176 59.40 12.62 -58.14
C ASP A 176 60.04 14.02 -58.28
N HIS A 177 61.38 14.10 -58.21
CA HIS A 177 62.11 15.24 -58.78
C HIS A 177 63.59 14.90 -59.07
N VAL A 178 63.79 13.96 -60.01
CA VAL A 178 64.74 14.17 -61.11
C VAL A 178 63.93 14.63 -62.30
#